data_AF-A0A534MYF4-F1
#
_entry.id   AF-A0A534MYF4-F1
#
_cell.length_a   1.000
_cell.length_b   1.000
_cell.length_c   1.000
_cell.angle_alpha   90.00
_cell.angle_beta   90.00
_cell.angle_gamma   90.00
#
_symmetry.space_group_name_H-M   'P 1'
#
loop_
_entity.id
_entity.type
_entity.pdbx_description
1 polymer ?
#
loop_
_entity_poly.entity_id
_entity_poly.type
_entity_poly.pdbx_seq_one_letter_code
_entity_poly.pdbx_strand_id
1 'polypeptide(L)'
;MFTKGKTFLFLVILAGLTAAAVLRLTLYSDAASPYSSDSNKQLKSTALGLVTKIRGLVDSYNKKDRELMADYQTNYLTSRTTERQRIRDQYEKNLKEATDSTVRDYKEKLLAESKTVRAELHRRLPERLHRPNLSKIYEKPSFVMEIEIIADDLELLSKSLPDT
;
A
#
# COMPACT_ATOMS: atom_id res chain seq x y z
N MET A 1 12.62 -40.95 -37.55
CA MET A 1 13.82 -40.32 -36.93
C MET A 1 13.37 -39.04 -36.23
N PHE A 2 12.77 -39.16 -35.04
CA PHE A 2 12.21 -38.02 -34.30
C PHE A 2 13.13 -37.64 -33.13
N THR A 3 13.43 -36.35 -33.10
CA THR A 3 14.39 -35.60 -32.28
C THR A 3 14.21 -35.76 -30.77
N LYS A 4 15.09 -36.55 -30.14
CA LYS A 4 15.20 -36.73 -28.67
C LYS A 4 15.45 -35.44 -27.88
N GLY A 5 15.97 -34.39 -28.53
CA GLY A 5 16.22 -33.09 -27.89
C GLY A 5 14.96 -32.24 -27.67
N LYS A 6 13.91 -32.40 -28.49
CA LYS A 6 12.69 -31.57 -28.41
C LYS A 6 11.75 -31.99 -27.28
N THR A 7 11.67 -33.29 -26.99
CA THR A 7 10.87 -33.84 -25.88
C THR A 7 11.46 -33.49 -24.52
N PHE A 8 12.78 -33.45 -24.39
CA PHE A 8 13.45 -33.07 -23.14
C PHE A 8 13.23 -31.59 -22.81
N LEU A 9 13.31 -30.71 -23.81
CA LEU A 9 13.06 -29.28 -23.63
C LEU A 9 11.60 -29.00 -23.22
N PHE A 10 10.64 -29.69 -23.82
CA PHE A 10 9.22 -29.56 -23.47
C PHE A 10 8.94 -29.99 -22.03
N LEU A 11 9.53 -31.09 -21.56
CA LEU A 11 9.35 -31.58 -20.19
C LEU A 11 9.97 -30.63 -19.16
N VAL A 12 11.13 -30.03 -19.45
CA VAL A 12 11.77 -29.06 -18.56
C VAL A 12 10.99 -27.76 -18.47
N ILE A 13 10.44 -27.26 -19.59
CA ILE A 13 9.59 -26.06 -19.59
C ILE A 13 8.27 -26.31 -18.84
N LEU A 14 7.64 -27.47 -19.06
CA LEU A 14 6.39 -27.83 -18.37
C LEU A 14 6.62 -28.01 -16.86
N ALA A 15 7.72 -28.65 -16.45
CA ALA A 15 8.11 -28.81 -15.06
C ALA A 15 8.50 -27.48 -14.39
N GLY A 16 9.13 -26.56 -15.13
CA GLY A 16 9.45 -25.22 -14.65
C GLY A 16 8.20 -24.35 -14.45
N LEU A 17 7.23 -24.44 -15.35
CA LEU A 17 5.94 -23.73 -15.23
C LEU A 17 5.09 -24.29 -14.09
N THR A 18 5.04 -25.61 -13.90
CA THR A 18 4.31 -26.21 -12.78
C THR A 18 5.00 -25.94 -11.46
N ALA A 19 6.33 -26.00 -11.38
CA ALA A 19 7.06 -25.62 -10.17
C ALA A 19 6.86 -24.14 -9.81
N ALA A 20 6.87 -23.23 -10.79
CA ALA A 20 6.59 -21.82 -10.54
C ALA A 20 5.13 -21.57 -10.10
N ALA A 21 4.16 -22.30 -10.68
CA ALA A 21 2.76 -22.23 -10.26
C ALA A 21 2.54 -22.81 -8.86
N VAL A 22 3.17 -23.94 -8.53
CA VAL A 22 3.10 -24.58 -7.21
C VAL A 22 3.79 -23.73 -6.15
N LEU A 23 4.97 -23.17 -6.44
CA LEU A 23 5.67 -22.28 -5.50
C LEU A 23 4.86 -20.99 -5.24
N ARG A 24 4.18 -20.46 -6.27
CA ARG A 24 3.25 -19.33 -6.15
C ARG A 24 2.00 -19.69 -5.36
N LEU A 25 1.47 -20.91 -5.51
CA LEU A 25 0.35 -21.42 -4.73
C LEU A 25 0.73 -21.61 -3.26
N THR A 26 1.94 -22.12 -2.98
CA THR A 26 2.45 -22.32 -1.62
C THR A 26 2.87 -21.02 -0.92
N LEU A 27 3.20 -19.96 -1.68
CA LEU A 27 3.39 -18.63 -1.11
C LEU A 27 2.04 -17.92 -0.82
N TYR A 28 0.93 -18.46 -1.33
CA TYR A 28 -0.43 -17.92 -1.18
C TYR A 28 -1.37 -18.82 -0.33
N SER A 29 -0.91 -19.97 0.14
CA SER A 29 -1.60 -20.93 1.02
C SER A 29 -0.88 -20.91 2.38
N ASP A 30 -1.51 -20.83 3.55
CA ASP A 30 -2.68 -21.62 3.96
C ASP A 30 -3.41 -21.07 5.20
N ALA A 31 -3.43 -19.76 5.42
CA ALA A 31 -4.46 -19.17 6.28
C ALA A 31 -5.52 -18.58 5.37
N ALA A 32 -6.71 -19.19 5.33
CA ALA A 32 -7.85 -18.59 4.64
C ALA A 32 -7.97 -17.13 5.12
N SER A 33 -7.83 -16.19 4.18
CA SER A 33 -8.03 -14.77 4.48
C SER A 33 -9.35 -14.62 5.24
N PRO A 34 -9.44 -13.75 6.27
CA PRO A 34 -10.71 -13.48 6.94
C PRO A 34 -11.82 -13.06 5.96
N TYR A 35 -11.45 -12.60 4.76
CA TYR A 35 -12.37 -12.20 3.69
C TYR A 35 -12.58 -13.28 2.62
N SER A 36 -12.06 -14.49 2.80
CA SER A 36 -12.15 -15.56 1.79
C SER A 36 -13.58 -16.01 1.51
N SER A 37 -14.46 -15.92 2.51
CA SER A 37 -15.91 -16.19 2.41
C SER A 37 -16.75 -14.99 1.99
N ASP A 38 -16.18 -13.78 1.93
CA ASP A 38 -16.93 -12.58 1.57
C ASP A 38 -17.36 -12.64 0.11
N SER A 39 -18.58 -12.21 -0.19
CA SER A 39 -18.98 -11.88 -1.57
C SER A 39 -18.14 -10.74 -2.13
N ASN A 40 -18.11 -10.57 -3.46
CA ASN A 40 -17.41 -9.43 -4.07
C ASN A 40 -17.95 -8.09 -3.56
N LYS A 41 -19.26 -8.00 -3.36
CA LYS A 41 -19.91 -6.82 -2.79
C LYS A 41 -19.42 -6.50 -1.37
N GLN A 42 -19.29 -7.52 -0.52
CA GLN A 42 -18.77 -7.36 0.85
C GLN A 42 -17.29 -6.94 0.81
N LEU A 43 -16.45 -7.63 0.05
CA LEU A 43 -15.03 -7.31 -0.07
C LEU A 43 -14.81 -5.89 -0.62
N LYS A 44 -15.62 -5.47 -1.61
CA LYS A 44 -15.62 -4.11 -2.15
C LYS A 44 -15.95 -3.08 -1.07
N SER A 45 -17.00 -3.33 -0.27
CA SER A 45 -17.36 -2.45 0.86
C SER A 45 -16.26 -2.38 1.91
N THR A 46 -15.65 -3.50 2.27
CA THR A 46 -14.53 -3.56 3.22
C THR A 46 -13.34 -2.75 2.72
N ALA A 47 -12.94 -2.97 1.47
CA ALA A 47 -11.84 -2.24 0.85
C ALA A 47 -12.09 -0.72 0.79
N LEU A 48 -13.30 -0.29 0.40
CA LEU A 48 -13.65 1.13 0.36
C LEU A 48 -13.73 1.77 1.77
N GLY A 49 -14.20 1.01 2.77
CA GLY A 49 -14.16 1.42 4.17
C GLY A 49 -12.72 1.64 4.65
N LEU A 50 -11.80 0.74 4.28
CA LEU A 50 -10.39 0.88 4.57
C LEU A 50 -9.75 2.07 3.85
N VAL A 51 -10.05 2.28 2.56
CA VAL A 51 -9.63 3.46 1.79
C VAL A 51 -10.05 4.75 2.51
N THR A 52 -11.27 4.78 3.03
CA THR A 52 -11.80 5.95 3.76
C THR A 52 -11.01 6.22 5.04
N LYS A 53 -10.69 5.18 5.82
CA LYS A 53 -9.85 5.31 7.02
C LYS A 53 -8.45 5.82 6.69
N ILE A 54 -7.84 5.29 5.61
CA ILE A 54 -6.51 5.68 5.16
C ILE A 54 -6.50 7.14 4.71
N ARG A 55 -7.48 7.55 3.89
CA ARG A 55 -7.61 8.94 3.44
C ARG A 55 -7.85 9.89 4.60
N GLY A 56 -8.68 9.51 5.58
CA GLY A 56 -8.86 10.31 6.80
C GLY A 56 -7.55 10.53 7.57
N LEU A 57 -6.66 9.54 7.60
CA LEU A 57 -5.33 9.68 8.21
C LEU A 57 -4.43 10.64 7.41
N VAL A 58 -4.42 10.51 6.07
CA VAL A 58 -3.67 11.40 5.16
C VAL A 58 -4.19 12.83 5.24
N ASP A 59 -5.51 13.03 5.26
CA ASP A 59 -6.13 14.35 5.37
C ASP A 59 -5.80 15.04 6.69
N SER A 60 -5.76 14.26 7.79
CA SER A 60 -5.32 14.76 9.10
C SER A 60 -3.88 15.25 9.07
N TYR A 61 -2.98 14.48 8.43
CA TYR A 61 -1.60 14.91 8.20
C TYR A 61 -1.54 16.18 7.34
N ASN A 62 -2.23 16.22 6.21
CA ASN A 62 -2.24 17.36 5.29
C ASN A 62 -2.80 18.64 5.95
N LYS A 63 -3.75 18.50 6.89
CA LYS A 63 -4.20 19.62 7.72
C LYS A 63 -3.08 20.09 8.65
N LYS A 64 -2.41 19.16 9.32
CA LYS A 64 -1.30 19.49 10.24
C LYS A 64 -0.11 20.12 9.53
N ASP A 65 0.25 19.62 8.35
CA ASP A 65 1.32 20.19 7.52
C ASP A 65 1.01 21.64 7.13
N ARG A 66 -0.23 21.92 6.71
CA ARG A 66 -0.68 23.29 6.41
C ARG A 66 -0.61 24.22 7.62
N GLU A 67 -1.02 23.75 8.79
CA GLU A 67 -0.89 24.51 10.05
C GLU A 67 0.59 24.81 10.36
N LEU A 68 1.47 23.81 10.26
CA LEU A 68 2.90 23.99 10.51
C LEU A 68 3.55 24.95 9.51
N MET A 69 3.15 24.90 8.24
CA MET A 69 3.63 25.81 7.20
C MET A 69 3.19 27.25 7.48
N ALA A 70 1.93 27.46 7.88
CA ALA A 70 1.40 28.77 8.22
C ALA A 70 2.12 29.37 9.44
N ASP A 71 2.35 28.56 10.48
CA ASP A 71 3.12 28.95 11.66
C ASP A 71 4.57 29.29 11.29
N TYR A 72 5.20 28.48 10.44
CA TYR A 72 6.55 28.72 9.94
C TYR A 72 6.63 30.05 9.19
N GLN A 73 5.74 30.32 8.24
CA GLN A 73 5.71 31.58 7.50
C GLN A 73 5.52 32.79 8.41
N THR A 74 4.56 32.70 9.35
CA THR A 74 4.25 33.79 10.29
C THR A 74 5.47 34.11 11.16
N ASN A 75 6.10 33.09 11.73
CA ASN A 75 7.28 33.27 12.58
C ASN A 75 8.49 33.73 11.74
N TYR A 76 8.69 33.19 10.54
CA TYR A 76 9.83 33.55 9.70
C TYR A 76 9.81 35.03 9.29
N LEU A 77 8.63 35.57 8.95
CA LEU A 77 8.46 36.97 8.55
C LEU A 77 8.70 37.96 9.69
N THR A 78 8.39 37.59 10.92
CA THR A 78 8.52 38.46 12.11
C THR A 78 9.90 38.39 12.77
N SER A 79 10.77 37.47 12.33
CA SER A 79 12.02 37.14 13.01
C SER A 79 13.27 37.77 12.40
N ARG A 80 14.26 38.05 13.27
CA ARG A 80 15.60 38.52 12.86
C ARG A 80 16.40 37.40 12.20
N THR A 81 17.41 37.74 11.40
CA THR A 81 18.17 36.78 10.57
C THR A 81 18.77 35.60 11.36
N THR A 82 19.23 35.83 12.60
CA THR A 82 19.81 34.80 13.47
C THR A 82 18.77 33.85 14.09
N GLU A 83 17.52 34.27 14.21
CA GLU A 83 16.40 33.47 14.76
C GLU A 83 15.76 32.57 13.69
N ARG A 84 15.88 32.97 12.42
CA ARG A 84 15.30 32.23 11.28
C ARG A 84 15.80 30.80 11.16
N GLN A 85 17.06 30.54 11.50
CA GLN A 85 17.59 29.17 11.47
C GLN A 85 16.89 28.30 12.52
N ARG A 86 16.71 28.79 13.75
CA ARG A 86 16.01 28.06 14.81
C ARG A 86 14.56 27.77 14.43
N ILE A 87 13.89 28.71 13.76
CA ILE A 87 12.52 28.54 13.28
C ILE A 87 12.44 27.47 12.19
N ARG A 88 13.40 27.46 11.27
CA ARG A 88 13.50 26.41 10.25
C ARG A 88 13.73 25.04 10.89
N ASP A 89 14.69 24.92 11.79
CA ASP A 89 15.01 23.66 12.46
C ASP A 89 13.79 23.13 13.25
N GLN A 90 13.05 24.03 13.91
CA GLN A 90 11.83 23.67 14.63
C GLN A 90 10.70 23.23 13.69
N TYR A 91 10.52 23.90 12.55
CA TYR A 91 9.55 23.49 11.53
C TYR A 91 9.88 22.11 10.98
N GLU A 92 11.14 21.87 10.58
CA GLU A 92 11.59 20.57 10.05
C GLU A 92 11.41 19.45 11.08
N LYS A 93 11.73 19.72 12.36
CA LYS A 93 11.48 18.78 13.47
C LYS A 93 9.99 18.44 13.60
N ASN A 94 9.13 19.46 13.66
CA ASN A 94 7.69 19.26 13.82
C ASN A 94 7.07 18.51 12.63
N LEU A 95 7.51 18.82 11.41
CA LEU A 95 7.07 18.14 10.19
C LEU A 95 7.48 16.66 10.20
N LYS A 96 8.72 16.38 10.64
CA LYS A 96 9.21 15.00 10.80
C LYS A 96 8.40 14.25 11.84
N GLU A 97 8.14 14.84 13.01
CA GLU A 97 7.33 14.21 14.05
C GLU A 97 5.90 13.92 13.58
N ALA A 98 5.28 14.85 12.85
CA ALA A 98 3.97 14.64 12.25
C ALA A 98 3.99 13.46 11.27
N THR A 99 4.98 13.44 10.36
CA THR A 99 5.17 12.36 9.38
C THR A 99 5.37 11.00 10.05
N ASP A 100 6.30 10.92 11.01
CA ASP A 100 6.62 9.69 11.73
C ASP A 100 5.41 9.18 12.52
N SER A 101 4.64 10.08 13.15
CA SER A 101 3.42 9.70 13.86
C SER A 101 2.34 9.17 12.91
N THR A 102 2.11 9.82 11.77
CA THR A 102 1.13 9.36 10.77
C THR A 102 1.53 7.99 10.22
N VAL A 103 2.81 7.78 9.89
CA VAL A 103 3.30 6.49 9.40
C VAL A 103 3.18 5.41 10.46
N ARG A 104 3.46 5.71 11.73
CA ARG A 104 3.27 4.78 12.85
C ARG A 104 1.80 4.40 13.01
N ASP A 105 0.90 5.38 13.03
CA ASP A 105 -0.55 5.16 13.15
C ASP A 105 -1.08 4.26 12.04
N TYR A 106 -0.64 4.47 10.79
CA TYR A 106 -0.98 3.59 9.68
C TYR A 106 -0.47 2.15 9.91
N LYS A 107 0.79 2.00 10.31
CA LYS A 107 1.42 0.69 10.56
C LYS A 107 0.70 -0.10 11.65
N GLU A 108 0.34 0.56 12.73
CA GLU A 108 -0.29 -0.07 13.89
C GLU A 108 -1.76 -0.41 13.63
N LYS A 109 -2.50 0.47 12.94
CA LYS A 109 -3.96 0.38 12.87
C LYS A 109 -4.50 -0.19 11.56
N LEU A 110 -3.80 -0.01 10.44
CA LEU A 110 -4.36 -0.22 9.10
C LEU A 110 -3.51 -1.13 8.20
N LEU A 111 -2.21 -1.28 8.47
CA LEU A 111 -1.30 -2.02 7.60
C LEU A 111 -1.66 -3.50 7.43
N ALA A 112 -1.94 -4.20 8.52
CA ALA A 112 -2.28 -5.62 8.48
C ALA A 112 -3.56 -5.87 7.67
N GLU A 113 -4.59 -5.06 7.90
CA GLU A 113 -5.85 -5.10 7.15
C GLU A 113 -5.62 -4.80 5.66
N SER A 114 -4.82 -3.78 5.35
CA SER A 114 -4.46 -3.39 3.98
C SER A 114 -3.76 -4.49 3.20
N LYS A 115 -2.79 -5.18 3.83
CA LYS A 115 -2.12 -6.33 3.22
C LYS A 115 -3.10 -7.47 2.93
N THR A 116 -3.97 -7.77 3.88
CA THR A 116 -4.91 -8.89 3.81
C THR A 116 -5.99 -8.65 2.75
N VAL A 117 -6.58 -7.46 2.73
CA VAL A 117 -7.55 -7.04 1.72
C VAL A 117 -6.91 -7.03 0.32
N ARG A 118 -5.70 -6.49 0.16
CA ARG A 118 -4.99 -6.52 -1.13
C ARG A 118 -4.72 -7.94 -1.61
N ALA A 119 -4.28 -8.84 -0.73
CA ALA A 119 -4.03 -10.23 -1.09
C ALA A 119 -5.31 -10.92 -1.59
N GLU A 120 -6.44 -10.69 -0.91
CA GLU A 120 -7.73 -11.25 -1.34
C GLU A 120 -8.23 -10.63 -2.66
N LEU A 121 -8.04 -9.32 -2.85
CA LEU A 121 -8.36 -8.66 -4.13
C LEU A 121 -7.54 -9.24 -5.27
N HIS A 122 -6.23 -9.43 -5.08
CA HIS A 122 -5.36 -10.09 -6.07
C HIS A 122 -5.78 -11.53 -6.36
N ARG A 123 -6.36 -12.25 -5.39
CA ARG A 123 -6.84 -13.62 -5.61
C ARG A 123 -8.03 -13.68 -6.58
N ARG A 124 -8.86 -12.64 -6.61
CA ARG A 124 -10.11 -12.58 -7.38
C ARG A 124 -9.98 -11.84 -8.71
N LEU A 125 -8.93 -11.04 -8.86
CA LEU A 125 -8.73 -10.18 -10.02
C LEU A 125 -7.72 -10.76 -11.01
N PRO A 126 -7.82 -10.41 -12.29
CA PRO A 126 -6.81 -10.78 -13.28
C PRO A 126 -5.43 -10.22 -12.95
N GLU A 127 -4.36 -11.01 -13.19
CA GLU A 127 -2.97 -10.64 -12.88
C GLU A 127 -2.51 -9.32 -13.50
N ARG A 128 -3.08 -8.91 -14.64
CA ARG A 128 -2.78 -7.63 -15.30
C ARG A 128 -3.08 -6.39 -14.44
N LEU A 129 -3.94 -6.54 -13.42
CA LEU A 129 -4.26 -5.48 -12.48
C LEU A 129 -3.30 -5.48 -11.28
N HIS A 130 -2.50 -6.53 -11.10
CA HIS A 130 -1.54 -6.61 -10.01
C HIS A 130 -0.37 -5.67 -10.31
N ARG A 131 -0.11 -4.75 -9.38
CA ARG A 131 1.00 -3.80 -9.47
C ARG A 131 2.17 -4.29 -8.61
N PRO A 132 3.13 -5.08 -9.15
CA PRO A 132 4.18 -5.70 -8.36
C PRO A 132 5.14 -4.67 -7.74
N ASN A 133 5.29 -3.51 -8.37
CA ASN A 133 6.05 -2.38 -7.85
C ASN A 133 5.50 -1.83 -6.53
N LEU A 134 4.19 -1.97 -6.27
CA LEU A 134 3.57 -1.49 -5.03
C LEU A 134 3.76 -2.45 -3.86
N SER A 135 4.18 -3.70 -4.10
CA SER A 135 4.36 -4.67 -3.00
C SER A 135 5.37 -4.21 -1.95
N LYS A 136 6.42 -3.50 -2.35
CA LYS A 136 7.40 -2.92 -1.40
C LYS A 136 6.79 -1.86 -0.49
N ILE A 137 5.87 -1.05 -1.02
CA ILE A 137 5.19 0.01 -0.28
C ILE A 137 4.27 -0.57 0.79
N TYR A 138 3.56 -1.66 0.47
CA TYR A 138 2.77 -2.41 1.46
C TYR A 138 3.65 -3.08 2.51
N GLU A 139 4.90 -3.45 2.23
CA GLU A 139 5.76 -4.06 3.25
C GLU A 139 6.27 -3.07 4.28
N LYS A 140 6.73 -1.89 3.84
CA LYS A 140 7.35 -0.90 4.70
C LYS A 140 7.06 0.52 4.23
N PRO A 141 5.83 1.04 4.44
CA PRO A 141 5.54 2.43 4.17
C PRO A 141 6.43 3.32 5.05
N SER A 142 6.94 4.39 4.48
CA SER A 142 7.99 5.23 5.07
C SER A 142 7.64 6.72 5.06
N PHE A 143 6.70 7.14 4.22
CA PHE A 143 6.19 8.51 4.19
C PHE A 143 4.69 8.54 3.81
N VAL A 144 4.04 9.70 3.99
CA VAL A 144 2.58 9.82 3.86
C VAL A 144 2.09 9.61 2.42
N MET A 145 2.82 10.09 1.42
CA MET A 145 2.49 9.83 0.00
C MET A 145 2.47 8.33 -0.36
N GLU A 146 3.30 7.50 0.27
CA GLU A 146 3.23 6.04 0.09
C GLU A 146 1.93 5.44 0.64
N ILE A 147 1.41 6.00 1.73
CA ILE A 147 0.13 5.59 2.34
C ILE A 147 -1.05 5.99 1.43
N GLU A 148 -0.97 7.17 0.80
CA GLU A 148 -1.95 7.60 -0.19
C GLU A 148 -1.97 6.69 -1.42
N ILE A 149 -0.79 6.31 -1.94
CA ILE A 149 -0.67 5.35 -3.04
C ILE A 149 -1.33 4.00 -2.69
N ILE A 150 -1.22 3.54 -1.43
CA ILE A 150 -1.90 2.33 -0.96
C ILE A 150 -3.43 2.50 -1.03
N ALA A 151 -3.96 3.66 -0.62
CA ALA A 151 -5.41 3.93 -0.72
C ALA A 151 -5.88 3.88 -2.18
N ASP A 152 -5.12 4.48 -3.10
CA ASP A 152 -5.45 4.50 -4.52
C ASP A 152 -5.39 3.10 -5.15
N ASP A 153 -4.42 2.27 -4.75
CA ASP A 153 -4.34 0.86 -5.20
C ASP A 153 -5.54 0.05 -4.72
N LEU A 154 -5.88 0.14 -3.42
CA LEU A 154 -7.05 -0.55 -2.86
C LEU A 154 -8.37 -0.09 -3.51
N GLU A 155 -8.52 1.20 -3.76
CA GLU A 155 -9.71 1.74 -4.42
C GLU A 155 -9.81 1.21 -5.86
N LEU A 156 -8.71 1.22 -6.62
CA LEU A 156 -8.69 0.72 -7.98
C LEU A 156 -9.03 -0.77 -8.04
N LEU A 157 -8.38 -1.59 -7.20
CA LEU A 157 -8.61 -3.02 -7.14
C LEU A 157 -10.06 -3.33 -6.73
N SER A 158 -10.58 -2.67 -5.69
CA SER A 158 -11.96 -2.89 -5.25
C SER A 158 -13.00 -2.47 -6.30
N LYS A 159 -12.79 -1.37 -7.03
CA LYS A 159 -13.66 -0.96 -8.14
C LYS A 159 -13.60 -1.92 -9.32
N SER A 160 -12.53 -2.69 -9.45
CA SER A 160 -12.35 -3.69 -10.50
C SER A 160 -13.03 -5.03 -10.21
N LEU A 161 -13.53 -5.25 -8.98
CA LEU A 161 -14.31 -6.44 -8.66
C LEU A 161 -15.64 -6.46 -9.43
N PRO A 162 -16.03 -7.59 -10.02
CA PRO A 162 -17.36 -7.77 -10.60
C PRO A 162 -18.45 -7.59 -9.54
N ASP A 163 -19.56 -6.94 -9.89
CA ASP A 163 -20.70 -6.70 -8.99
C ASP A 163 -21.57 -7.95 -8.74
N THR A 164 -21.13 -9.13 -9.20
CA THR A 164 -21.78 -10.43 -9.04
C THR A 164 -21.74 -10.93 -7.61
#